data_AF-A0A1M5AVE9-F1
#
_entry.id   AF-A0A1M5AVE9-F1
#
_cell.length_a   1.000
_cell.length_b   1.000
_cell.length_c   1.000
_cell.angle_alpha   90.00
_cell.angle_beta   90.00
_cell.angle_gamma   90.00
#
_symmetry.space_group_name_H-M   'P 1'
#
loop_
_entity.id
_entity.type
_entity.pdbx_description
1 polymer ?
#
loop_
_entity_poly.entity_id
_entity_poly.type
_entity_poly.pdbx_seq_one_letter_code
_entity_poly.pdbx_strand_id
1 'polypeptide(L)' 'MNREFPSMATDSESGAPARRGLIAGVIGAELERQAHEGAQRVDVDALAEAIDMALAADEPMAADDDEGKRPDELNATNDD' A
#
# COMPACT_ATOMS: atom_id res chain seq x y z
N MET A 1 23.22 -31.00 14.69
CA MET A 1 22.84 -30.46 13.38
C MET A 1 21.72 -29.45 13.58
N ASN A 2 21.90 -28.27 13.02
CA ASN A 2 21.01 -27.12 13.12
C ASN A 2 19.77 -27.31 12.23
N ARG A 3 18.60 -26.93 12.72
CA ARG A 3 17.52 -26.24 11.98
C ARG A 3 16.30 -26.10 12.90
N GLU A 4 16.33 -25.06 13.71
CA GLU A 4 15.10 -24.38 14.09
C GLU A 4 15.04 -23.17 13.17
N PHE A 5 14.29 -23.28 12.08
CA PHE A 5 13.87 -22.10 11.33
C PHE A 5 12.81 -21.42 12.20
N PRO A 6 13.01 -20.17 12.65
CA PRO A 6 11.94 -19.43 13.30
C PRO A 6 10.84 -19.25 12.25
N SER A 7 9.69 -19.87 12.49
CA SER A 7 8.49 -19.67 11.71
C SER A 7 8.15 -18.18 11.74
N MET A 8 8.37 -17.56 10.59
CA MET A 8 7.92 -16.26 10.14
C MET A 8 6.73 -15.76 10.96
N ALA A 9 7.01 -14.92 11.96
CA ALA A 9 5.98 -14.11 12.58
C ALA A 9 5.38 -13.27 11.45
N THR A 10 4.14 -13.56 11.09
CA THR A 10 3.33 -12.68 10.26
C THR A 10 3.22 -11.37 11.02
N ASP A 11 4.03 -10.39 10.61
CA ASP A 11 4.06 -9.00 11.06
C ASP A 11 2.79 -8.27 10.58
N SER A 12 1.63 -8.87 10.84
CA SER A 12 0.32 -8.36 10.42
C SER A 12 -0.18 -7.24 11.34
N GLU A 13 0.63 -6.79 12.31
CA GLU A 13 0.25 -5.73 13.27
C GLU A 13 0.90 -4.37 12.99
N SER A 14 1.79 -4.25 11.99
CA SER A 14 2.48 -2.99 11.68
C SER A 14 1.68 -1.98 10.84
N GLY A 15 0.46 -2.29 10.40
CA GLY A 15 -0.34 -1.42 9.50
C GLY A 15 -1.40 -0.51 10.17
N ALA A 16 -1.91 -0.86 11.35
CA ALA A 16 -3.03 -0.15 11.96
C ALA A 16 -2.74 1.29 12.45
N PRO A 17 -1.61 1.58 13.13
CA PRO A 17 -1.30 2.95 13.54
C PRO A 17 -0.93 3.85 12.35
N ALA A 18 -0.32 3.28 11.30
CA ALA A 18 -0.01 4.00 10.06
C ALA A 18 -1.28 4.40 9.30
N ARG A 19 -2.22 3.47 9.13
CA ARG A 19 -3.49 3.70 8.41
C ARG A 19 -4.32 4.81 9.06
N ARG A 20 -4.43 4.83 10.38
CA ARG A 20 -5.17 5.90 11.08
C ARG A 20 -4.49 7.27 10.90
N GLY A 21 -3.16 7.31 10.91
CA GLY A 21 -2.39 8.54 10.67
C GLY A 21 -2.60 9.08 9.25
N LEU A 22 -2.58 8.20 8.25
CA LEU A 22 -2.86 8.52 6.86
C LEU A 22 -4.27 9.10 6.69
N ILE A 23 -5.29 8.43 7.23
CA ILE A 23 -6.67 8.92 7.19
C ILE A 23 -6.80 10.29 7.87
N ALA A 24 -6.20 10.47 9.05
CA ALA A 24 -6.25 11.75 9.76
C ALA A 24 -5.56 12.88 8.97
N GLY A 25 -4.43 12.60 8.33
CA GLY A 25 -3.71 13.57 7.50
C GLY A 25 -4.54 14.01 6.28
N VAL A 26 -5.17 13.06 5.60
CA VAL A 26 -6.03 13.31 4.43
C VAL A 26 -7.27 14.12 4.83
N ILE A 27 -7.92 13.76 5.93
CA ILE A 27 -9.07 14.52 6.45
C ILE A 27 -8.65 15.96 6.76
N GLY A 28 -7.50 16.16 7.42
CA GLY A 28 -6.98 17.49 7.72
C GLY A 28 -6.76 18.32 6.46
N ALA A 29 -6.02 17.77 5.49
CA ALA A 29 -5.71 18.46 4.23
C ALA A 29 -6.97 18.82 3.43
N GLU A 30 -7.96 17.92 3.39
CA GLU A 30 -9.19 18.15 2.66
C GLU A 30 -10.10 19.19 3.33
N LEU A 31 -10.20 19.18 4.66
CA LEU A 31 -10.92 20.22 5.40
C LEU A 31 -10.27 21.60 5.21
N GLU A 32 -8.94 21.67 5.18
CA GLU A 32 -8.21 22.91 4.89
C GLU A 32 -8.48 23.41 3.47
N ARG A 33 -8.47 22.52 2.47
CA ARG A 33 -8.83 22.85 1.08
C ARG A 33 -10.24 23.44 0.99
N GLN A 34 -11.24 22.74 1.56
CA GLN A 34 -12.63 23.19 1.53
C GLN A 34 -12.81 24.53 2.25
N ALA A 35 -12.15 24.72 3.39
CA ALA A 35 -12.18 26.00 4.10
C ALA A 35 -11.57 27.13 3.26
N HIS A 36 -10.45 26.86 2.57
CA HIS A 36 -9.81 27.82 1.67
C HIS A 36 -10.69 28.21 0.48
N GLU A 37 -11.45 27.25 -0.05
CA GLU A 37 -12.42 27.47 -1.13
C GLU A 37 -13.72 28.15 -0.66
N GLY A 38 -13.85 28.41 0.65
CA GLY A 38 -15.01 29.08 1.24
C GLY A 38 -16.23 28.18 1.40
N ALA A 39 -16.03 26.86 1.50
CA ALA A 39 -17.10 25.92 1.74
C ALA A 39 -17.80 26.24 3.07
N GLN A 40 -19.13 26.46 3.02
CA GLN A 40 -19.94 26.72 4.21
C GLN A 40 -20.32 25.44 4.96
N ARG A 41 -20.15 24.28 4.32
CA ARG A 41 -20.39 22.94 4.84
C ARG A 41 -19.31 22.02 4.31
N VAL A 42 -19.08 20.92 5.02
CA VAL A 42 -18.17 19.87 4.56
C VAL A 42 -18.78 19.20 3.33
N ASP A 43 -18.03 19.20 2.24
CA ASP A 43 -18.27 18.34 1.10
C ASP A 43 -17.80 16.93 1.47
N VAL A 44 -18.77 16.09 1.86
CA VAL A 44 -18.51 14.73 2.35
C VAL A 44 -18.10 13.80 1.21
N ASP A 45 -18.59 14.05 -0.01
CA ASP A 45 -18.27 13.22 -1.16
C ASP A 45 -16.82 13.45 -1.57
N ALA A 46 -16.38 14.70 -1.63
CA ALA A 46 -14.98 15.04 -1.85
C ALA A 46 -14.05 14.47 -0.76
N LEU A 47 -14.52 14.46 0.50
CA LEU A 47 -13.78 13.88 1.61
C LEU A 47 -13.65 12.35 1.50
N ALA A 48 -14.73 11.67 1.12
CA ALA A 48 -14.71 10.23 0.90
C ALA A 48 -13.74 9.87 -0.25
N GLU A 49 -13.80 10.61 -1.36
CA GLU A 49 -12.92 10.42 -2.50
C GLU A 49 -11.44 10.60 -2.12
N ALA A 50 -11.10 11.64 -1.36
CA ALA A 50 -9.74 11.86 -0.90
C ALA A 50 -9.22 10.69 -0.03
N ILE A 51 -10.08 10.15 0.85
CA ILE A 51 -9.74 8.99 1.69
C ILE A 51 -9.52 7.74 0.83
N ASP A 52 -10.41 7.47 -0.12
CA ASP A 52 -10.31 6.30 -1.01
C ASP A 52 -9.02 6.33 -1.83
N MET A 53 -8.65 7.49 -2.38
CA MET A 53 -7.38 7.66 -3.11
C MET A 53 -6.16 7.39 -2.22
N ALA A 54 -6.19 7.87 -0.98
CA ALA A 54 -5.08 7.69 -0.06
C ALA A 54 -4.95 6.23 0.39
N LEU A 55 -6.06 5.52 0.58
CA LEU A 55 -6.06 4.10 0.90
C LEU A 55 -5.58 3.26 -0.29
N ALA A 56 -6.00 3.59 -1.52
CA ALA A 56 -5.53 2.90 -2.72
C ALA A 56 -4.03 3.08 -2.97
N ALA A 57 -3.44 4.20 -2.58
CA ALA A 57 -2.00 4.43 -2.67
C ALA A 57 -1.18 3.69 -1.60
N ASP A 58 -1.81 3.36 -0.46
CA ASP A 58 -1.20 2.60 0.65
C ASP A 58 -1.33 1.09 0.45
N GLU A 59 -2.21 0.64 -0.45
CA GLU A 59 -2.20 -0.74 -0.90
C GLU A 59 -0.85 -1.02 -1.57
N PRO A 60 -0.08 -2.03 -1.11
CA PRO A 60 1.10 -2.42 -1.84
C PRO A 60 0.61 -2.76 -3.24
N MET A 61 1.11 -2.03 -4.26
CA MET A 61 1.00 -2.49 -5.63
C MET A 61 1.43 -3.94 -5.57
N ALA A 62 0.48 -4.86 -5.83
CA ALA A 62 0.84 -6.23 -6.12
C ALA A 62 1.92 -6.06 -7.17
N ALA A 63 3.17 -6.34 -6.79
CA ALA A 63 4.24 -6.40 -7.76
C ALA A 63 3.66 -7.31 -8.81
N ASP A 64 3.43 -6.78 -10.02
CA ASP A 64 3.31 -7.63 -11.18
C ASP A 64 4.46 -8.62 -10.97
N ASP A 65 4.10 -9.87 -10.71
CA ASP A 65 5.04 -10.96 -10.57
C ASP A 65 5.72 -11.00 -11.93
N ASP A 66 6.76 -10.16 -12.07
CA ASP A 66 7.66 -10.09 -13.18
C ASP A 66 8.26 -11.48 -13.12
N GLU A 67 7.68 -12.35 -13.96
CA GLU A 67 8.05 -13.71 -14.27
C GLU A 67 9.50 -13.67 -14.76
N GLY A 68 10.40 -13.41 -13.81
CA GLY A 68 11.80 -13.75 -13.87
C GLY A 68 11.81 -15.22 -14.16
N LYS A 69 12.05 -15.52 -15.45
CA LYS A 69 12.12 -16.85 -16.04
C LYS A 69 12.66 -17.85 -15.04
N ARG A 70 11.94 -18.97 -14.91
CA ARG A 70 12.39 -20.08 -14.08
C ARG A 70 13.82 -20.46 -14.50
N PRO A 71 14.74 -20.69 -13.54
CA PRO A 71 16.14 -20.98 -13.82
C PRO A 71 16.36 -22.18 -14.76
N ASP A 72 15.35 -23.03 -14.93
CA ASP A 72 15.34 -24.16 -15.86
C ASP A 72 15.50 -23.75 -17.34
N GLU A 73 15.27 -22.48 -17.70
CA GLU A 73 15.46 -21.95 -19.06
C GLU A 73 16.89 -21.51 -19.38
N LEU A 74 17.79 -21.44 -18.38
CA LEU A 74 19.16 -20.95 -18.55
C LEU A 74 20.16 -22.03 -18.97
N ASN A 75 19.76 -23.32 -18.96
CA ASN A 75 20.64 -24.46 -19.25
C ASN A 75 20.40 -25.15 -20.61
N ALA A 76 19.50 -24.63 -21.47
CA ALA A 76 19.13 -25.30 -22.71
C ALA A 76 20.08 -25.05 -23.91
N THR A 77 21.14 -24.26 -23.77
CA THR A 77 21.99 -23.83 -24.89
C THR A 77 23.48 -24.15 -24.68
N ASN A 78 23.82 -25.32 -24.16
CA ASN A 78 25.24 -25.73 -24.07
C ASN A 78 25.46 -27.25 -24.17
N ASP A 79 24.81 -27.89 -25.14
CA ASP A 79 25.11 -29.26 -25.55
C ASP A 79 25.57 -29.22 -27.01
N ASP A 80 26.88 -28.99 -27.21
CA ASP A 80 27.61 -29.06 -28.48
C ASP A 80 28.83 -29.98 -28.28
#